data_AF-A0A557ZSY5-F1
#
_entry.id   AF-A0A557ZSY5-F1
#
_cell.length_a   1.000
_cell.length_b   1.000
_cell.length_c   1.000
_cell.angle_alpha   90.00
_cell.angle_beta   90.00
_cell.angle_gamma   90.00
#
_symmetry.space_group_name_H-M   'P 1'
#
loop_
_entity.id
_entity.type
_entity.pdbx_description
1 polymer ?
#
loop_
_entity_poly.entity_id
_entity_poly.type
_entity_poly.pdbx_seq_one_letter_code
_entity_poly.pdbx_strand_id
1 'polypeptide(L)'
;MFACDSFEGLAEDYEHLKAGTFRTAVPKLTGVRIVKGYFDGSLTPELAKEVGTVSLAHLDADLYSSTVTALKWLTPLLQPGSLLLFDELLGEDPAEARALTEWAAETGTRLAFLGLFGRHPSGHGDTTDRRGLFQVVGEEKVRNPPPLFPVRLRRKLASKW
;
A
#
# COMPACT_ATOMS: atom_id res chain seq x y z
N MET A 1 4.71 -8.12 -9.74
CA MET A 1 3.88 -7.17 -8.97
C MET A 1 2.59 -7.87 -8.62
N PHE A 2 2.05 -7.63 -7.41
CA PHE A 2 0.77 -8.18 -6.98
C PHE A 2 -0.23 -7.04 -6.85
N ALA A 3 -1.48 -7.29 -7.23
CA ALA A 3 -2.60 -6.39 -7.00
C ALA A 3 -3.69 -7.19 -6.28
N CYS A 4 -3.95 -6.82 -5.02
CA CYS A 4 -4.92 -7.47 -4.16
C CYS A 4 -6.13 -6.57 -4.04
N ASP A 5 -7.30 -7.05 -4.45
CA ASP A 5 -8.55 -6.29 -4.39
C ASP A 5 -9.75 -7.26 -4.39
N SER A 6 -10.86 -6.89 -3.79
CA SER A 6 -12.10 -7.67 -3.86
C SER A 6 -12.69 -7.64 -5.28
N PHE A 7 -12.54 -6.50 -5.97
CA PHE A 7 -13.28 -6.08 -7.15
C PHE A 7 -14.81 -6.03 -6.96
N GLU A 8 -15.29 -6.30 -5.74
CA GLU A 8 -16.70 -6.29 -5.36
C GLU A 8 -17.10 -4.98 -4.66
N GLY A 9 -16.12 -4.08 -4.46
CA GLY A 9 -16.25 -2.79 -3.78
C GLY A 9 -15.85 -2.84 -2.30
N LEU A 10 -16.18 -1.78 -1.58
CA LEU A 10 -15.96 -1.67 -0.13
C LEU A 10 -16.66 -2.80 0.63
N ALA A 11 -15.99 -3.35 1.64
CA ALA A 11 -16.53 -4.42 2.49
C ALA A 11 -17.64 -3.95 3.44
N GLU A 12 -17.58 -2.68 3.85
CA GLU A 12 -18.48 -2.03 4.79
C GLU A 12 -18.78 -0.59 4.35
N ASP A 13 -19.74 0.07 5.00
CA ASP A 13 -20.04 1.48 4.76
C ASP A 13 -18.84 2.35 5.19
N TYR A 14 -18.51 3.37 4.40
CA TYR A 14 -17.41 4.30 4.66
C TYR A 14 -17.90 5.73 4.42
N GLU A 15 -17.86 6.58 5.45
CA GLU A 15 -18.39 7.94 5.40
C GLU A 15 -19.83 8.00 4.83
N HIS A 16 -19.99 8.60 3.64
CA HIS A 16 -21.24 8.73 2.90
C HIS A 16 -21.41 7.65 1.81
N LEU A 17 -20.42 6.78 1.65
CA LEU A 17 -20.38 5.69 0.67
C LEU A 17 -20.91 4.39 1.29
N LYS A 18 -21.66 3.63 0.49
CA LYS A 18 -22.22 2.34 0.90
C LYS A 18 -21.29 1.18 0.58
N ALA A 19 -21.38 0.10 1.34
CA ALA A 19 -20.74 -1.17 1.01
C ALA A 19 -21.02 -1.55 -0.46
N GLY A 20 -20.00 -2.04 -1.15
CA GLY A 20 -20.02 -2.31 -2.59
C GLY A 20 -19.75 -1.11 -3.50
N THR A 21 -19.58 0.11 -2.96
CA THR A 21 -19.03 1.25 -3.72
C THR A 21 -17.64 0.91 -4.27
N PHE A 22 -17.29 1.44 -5.44
CA PHE A 22 -16.06 1.15 -6.20
C PHE A 22 -15.98 -0.25 -6.83
N ARG A 23 -17.05 -1.05 -6.78
CA ARG A 23 -17.14 -2.32 -7.52
C ARG A 23 -16.77 -2.13 -8.99
N THR A 24 -15.94 -3.03 -9.51
CA THR A 24 -15.47 -2.95 -10.89
C THR A 24 -15.15 -4.33 -11.47
N ALA A 25 -15.02 -4.42 -12.79
CA ALA A 25 -14.56 -5.65 -13.44
C ALA A 25 -13.07 -5.88 -13.17
N VAL A 26 -12.68 -7.14 -13.00
CA VAL A 26 -11.27 -7.50 -12.83
C VAL A 26 -10.49 -7.14 -14.11
N PRO A 27 -9.47 -6.26 -14.04
CA PRO A 27 -8.73 -5.83 -15.21
C PRO A 27 -7.80 -6.95 -15.72
N LYS A 28 -7.39 -6.87 -16.99
CA LYS A 28 -6.33 -7.72 -17.54
C LYS A 28 -5.04 -6.94 -17.58
N LEU A 29 -4.13 -7.24 -16.65
CA LEU A 29 -2.86 -6.54 -16.52
C LEU A 29 -1.69 -7.49 -16.82
N THR A 30 -0.83 -7.11 -17.76
CA THR A 30 0.36 -7.90 -18.11
C THR A 30 1.45 -7.70 -17.05
N GLY A 31 2.02 -8.80 -16.55
CA GLY A 31 3.09 -8.75 -15.52
C GLY A 31 2.60 -8.48 -14.09
N VAL A 32 1.28 -8.48 -13.87
CA VAL A 32 0.65 -8.30 -12.56
C VAL A 32 -0.11 -9.56 -12.18
N ARG A 33 0.20 -10.10 -11.00
CA ARG A 33 -0.57 -11.17 -10.39
C ARG A 33 -1.74 -10.55 -9.65
N ILE A 34 -2.94 -10.71 -10.20
CA ILE A 34 -4.18 -10.25 -9.56
C ILE A 34 -4.64 -11.31 -8.56
N VAL A 35 -4.85 -10.87 -7.32
CA VAL A 35 -5.40 -11.65 -6.22
C VAL A 35 -6.78 -11.10 -5.92
N LYS A 36 -7.81 -11.86 -6.27
CA LYS A 36 -9.21 -11.47 -6.04
C LYS A 36 -9.67 -11.91 -4.64
N GLY A 37 -10.22 -10.97 -3.88
CA GLY A 37 -10.93 -11.21 -2.62
C GLY A 37 -10.73 -10.08 -1.62
N TYR A 38 -11.57 -10.03 -0.59
CA TYR A 38 -11.34 -9.16 0.56
C TYR A 38 -10.06 -9.57 1.30
N PHE A 39 -9.40 -8.61 1.96
CA PHE A 39 -8.07 -8.85 2.51
C PHE A 39 -8.03 -9.94 3.58
N ASP A 40 -9.07 -10.03 4.41
CA ASP A 40 -9.23 -11.05 5.44
C ASP A 40 -9.24 -12.49 4.90
N GLY A 41 -9.77 -12.69 3.70
CA GLY A 41 -9.83 -13.99 3.04
C GLY A 41 -8.73 -14.24 1.99
N SER A 42 -8.18 -13.19 1.39
CA SER A 42 -7.27 -13.30 0.22
C SER A 42 -5.79 -13.12 0.55
N LEU A 43 -5.46 -12.38 1.60
CA LEU A 43 -4.08 -12.19 2.04
C LEU A 43 -3.65 -13.39 2.92
N THR A 44 -3.45 -14.53 2.28
CA THR A 44 -3.13 -15.78 2.99
C THR A 44 -1.63 -15.95 3.25
N PRO A 45 -1.23 -16.83 4.20
CA PRO A 45 0.17 -17.20 4.40
C PRO A 45 0.84 -17.81 3.16
N GLU A 46 0.10 -18.53 2.32
CA GLU A 46 0.59 -19.09 1.06
C GLU A 46 0.92 -17.99 0.06
N LEU A 47 0.05 -16.97 -0.05
CA LEU A 47 0.34 -15.79 -0.86
C LEU A 47 1.55 -15.03 -0.32
N ALA A 48 1.69 -14.88 1.00
CA ALA A 48 2.86 -14.26 1.62
C ALA A 48 4.17 -14.96 1.22
N LYS A 49 4.16 -16.30 1.16
CA LYS A 49 5.31 -17.09 0.68
C LYS A 49 5.59 -16.88 -0.81
N GLU A 50 4.54 -16.76 -1.63
CA GLU A 50 4.68 -16.47 -3.08
C GLU A 50 5.27 -15.07 -3.31
N VAL A 51 4.82 -14.08 -2.53
CA VAL A 51 5.27 -12.69 -2.61
C VAL A 51 6.71 -12.53 -2.13
N GLY A 52 7.07 -13.19 -1.02
CA GLY A 52 8.38 -13.05 -0.40
C GLY A 52 8.61 -11.64 0.16
N THR A 53 9.81 -11.09 -0.02
CA THR A 53 10.15 -9.76 0.51
C THR A 53 9.50 -8.64 -0.29
N VAL A 54 8.88 -7.69 0.41
CA VAL A 54 8.24 -6.52 -0.20
C VAL A 54 9.18 -5.31 -0.17
N SER A 55 9.57 -4.82 -1.35
CA SER A 55 10.34 -3.56 -1.46
C SER A 55 9.45 -2.32 -1.39
N LEU A 56 8.22 -2.39 -1.91
CA LEU A 56 7.24 -1.30 -1.91
C LEU A 56 5.84 -1.90 -1.71
N ALA A 57 5.11 -1.41 -0.72
CA ALA A 57 3.67 -1.62 -0.57
C ALA A 57 2.95 -0.28 -0.81
N HIS A 58 1.97 -0.30 -1.71
CA HIS A 58 1.03 0.80 -1.92
C HIS A 58 -0.29 0.39 -1.27
N LEU A 59 -0.75 1.17 -0.29
CA LEU A 59 -2.00 0.97 0.44
C LEU A 59 -2.97 2.07 0.01
N ASP A 60 -4.13 1.65 -0.47
CA ASP A 60 -5.21 2.49 -1.02
C ASP A 60 -6.51 1.76 -0.68
N ALA A 61 -6.78 1.63 0.63
CA ALA A 61 -7.81 0.74 1.14
C ALA A 61 -9.00 1.47 1.77
N ASP A 62 -8.85 2.79 1.99
CA ASP A 62 -9.75 3.76 2.64
C ASP A 62 -10.09 3.40 4.11
N LEU A 63 -10.54 2.17 4.32
CA LEU A 63 -10.98 1.61 5.60
C LEU A 63 -9.82 1.28 6.55
N TYR A 64 -10.02 1.60 7.81
CA TYR A 64 -9.12 1.21 8.91
C TYR A 64 -8.98 -0.33 8.99
N SER A 65 -10.10 -1.05 8.93
CA SER A 65 -10.16 -2.52 9.04
C SER A 65 -9.33 -3.20 7.95
N SER A 66 -9.51 -2.75 6.70
CA SER A 66 -8.75 -3.21 5.53
C SER A 66 -7.26 -2.88 5.67
N THR A 67 -6.93 -1.65 6.07
CA THR A 67 -5.53 -1.19 6.21
C THR A 67 -4.78 -1.98 7.28
N VAL A 68 -5.37 -2.17 8.48
CA VAL A 68 -4.74 -2.97 9.55
C VAL A 68 -4.56 -4.42 9.11
N THR A 69 -5.54 -5.00 8.40
CA THR A 69 -5.45 -6.37 7.88
C THR A 69 -4.27 -6.52 6.92
N ALA A 70 -4.13 -5.58 5.98
CA ALA A 70 -3.01 -5.57 5.04
C ALA A 70 -1.66 -5.38 5.75
N LEU A 71 -1.56 -4.44 6.70
CA LEU A 71 -0.33 -4.19 7.46
C LEU A 71 0.09 -5.41 8.29
N LYS A 72 -0.85 -6.06 8.98
CA LYS A 72 -0.57 -7.29 9.74
C LYS A 72 -0.03 -8.39 8.83
N TRP A 73 -0.65 -8.61 7.68
CA TRP A 73 -0.17 -9.57 6.69
C TRP A 73 1.19 -9.19 6.08
N LEU A 74 1.45 -7.90 5.87
CA LEU A 74 2.74 -7.41 5.36
C LEU A 74 3.88 -7.57 6.37
N THR A 75 3.61 -7.56 7.68
CA THR A 75 4.61 -7.59 8.76
C THR A 75 5.79 -8.56 8.51
N PRO A 76 5.58 -9.86 8.23
CA PRO A 76 6.68 -10.80 7.97
C PRO A 76 7.40 -10.58 6.62
N LEU A 77 6.85 -9.77 5.72
CA LEU A 77 7.36 -9.51 4.37
C LEU A 77 8.23 -8.24 4.30
N LEU A 78 8.16 -7.38 5.31
CA LEU A 78 8.89 -6.13 5.39
C LEU A 78 10.33 -6.33 5.88
N GLN A 79 11.25 -5.51 5.37
CA GLN A 79 12.66 -5.48 5.75
C GLN A 79 13.13 -4.02 5.90
N PRO A 80 14.28 -3.76 6.57
CA PRO A 80 14.89 -2.45 6.54
C PRO A 80 15.07 -1.96 5.09
N GLY A 81 14.52 -0.78 4.79
CA GLY A 81 14.49 -0.21 3.45
C GLY A 81 13.20 -0.43 2.66
N SER A 82 12.30 -1.32 3.09
CA SER A 82 10.95 -1.44 2.52
C SER A 82 10.21 -0.11 2.63
N LEU A 83 9.49 0.25 1.56
CA LEU A 83 8.70 1.46 1.48
C LEU A 83 7.21 1.15 1.64
N LEU A 84 6.53 1.94 2.45
CA LEU A 84 5.08 1.93 2.60
C LEU A 84 4.54 3.27 2.10
N LEU A 85 3.70 3.24 1.07
CA LEU A 85 3.03 4.40 0.52
C LEU A 85 1.53 4.27 0.77
N PHE A 86 0.98 5.22 1.50
CA PHE A 86 -0.46 5.33 1.82
C PHE A 86 -1.09 6.37 0.88
N ASP A 87 -2.18 6.02 0.19
CA ASP A 87 -2.87 6.94 -0.73
C ASP A 87 -3.64 8.02 0.04
N GLU A 88 -4.25 7.65 1.18
CA GLU A 88 -5.08 8.53 1.99
C GLU A 88 -4.62 8.57 3.45
N LEU A 89 -3.35 8.95 3.67
CA LEU A 89 -2.81 9.07 5.02
C LEU A 89 -3.55 10.13 5.84
N LEU A 90 -3.85 11.29 5.23
CA LEU A 90 -4.56 12.40 5.87
C LEU A 90 -5.78 12.79 5.02
N GLY A 91 -6.85 12.00 5.15
CA GLY A 91 -8.20 12.28 4.64
C GLY A 91 -9.11 12.92 5.69
N GLU A 92 -10.41 12.99 5.41
CA GLU A 92 -11.43 13.49 6.35
C GLU A 92 -11.58 12.56 7.57
N ASP A 93 -11.66 11.24 7.36
CA ASP A 93 -11.38 10.23 8.38
C ASP A 93 -9.94 9.68 8.20
N PRO A 94 -9.00 9.95 9.12
CA PRO A 94 -7.61 9.49 9.04
C PRO A 94 -7.47 8.00 9.42
N ALA A 95 -8.26 7.14 8.79
CA ALA A 95 -8.34 5.70 9.03
C ALA A 95 -7.00 5.00 8.76
N GLU A 96 -6.34 5.31 7.65
CA GLU A 96 -5.03 4.74 7.31
C GLU A 96 -3.93 5.18 8.28
N ALA A 97 -3.90 6.46 8.68
CA ALA A 97 -2.94 6.97 9.66
C ALA A 97 -3.13 6.33 11.05
N ARG A 98 -4.38 6.12 11.48
CA ARG A 98 -4.69 5.39 12.71
C ARG A 98 -4.19 3.94 12.63
N ALA A 99 -4.53 3.24 11.55
CA ALA A 99 -4.09 1.86 11.31
C ALA A 99 -2.56 1.74 11.35
N LEU A 100 -1.85 2.64 10.67
CA LEU A 100 -0.39 2.71 10.67
C LEU A 100 0.19 2.90 12.07
N THR A 101 -0.35 3.86 12.83
CA THR A 101 0.15 4.21 14.16
C THR A 101 -0.01 3.05 15.13
N GLU A 102 -1.20 2.43 15.15
CA GLU A 102 -1.51 1.31 16.03
C GLU A 102 -0.70 0.06 15.65
N TRP A 103 -0.62 -0.26 14.37
CA TRP A 103 0.18 -1.39 13.88
C TRP A 103 1.68 -1.23 14.20
N ALA A 104 2.24 -0.03 14.02
CA ALA A 104 3.64 0.24 14.32
C ALA A 104 3.92 0.09 15.83
N ALA A 105 2.99 0.54 16.68
CA ALA A 105 3.07 0.36 18.13
C ALA A 105 2.94 -1.12 18.55
N GLU A 106 2.00 -1.87 17.96
CA GLU A 106 1.76 -3.29 18.24
C GLU A 106 2.96 -4.16 17.84
N THR A 107 3.56 -3.89 16.68
CA THR A 107 4.65 -4.72 16.13
C THR A 107 6.05 -4.27 16.54
N GLY A 108 6.19 -3.05 17.07
CA GLY A 108 7.48 -2.41 17.30
C GLY A 108 8.22 -2.01 16.02
N THR A 109 7.54 -2.05 14.86
CA THR A 109 8.13 -1.64 13.58
C THR A 109 8.45 -0.16 13.61
N ARG A 110 9.72 0.19 13.40
CA ARG A 110 10.14 1.59 13.32
C ARG A 110 10.05 2.08 11.88
N LEU A 111 9.59 3.32 11.72
CA LEU A 111 9.42 3.96 10.42
C LEU A 111 10.14 5.31 10.39
N ALA A 112 10.77 5.62 9.26
CA ALA A 112 11.17 6.98 8.91
C ALA A 112 10.12 7.56 7.96
N PHE A 113 9.57 8.72 8.29
CA PHE A 113 8.73 9.48 7.39
C PHE A 113 9.59 10.15 6.32
N LEU A 114 9.32 9.86 5.05
CA LEU A 114 10.12 10.36 3.93
C LEU A 114 9.46 11.53 3.20
N GLY A 115 8.14 11.61 3.20
CA GLY A 115 7.45 12.69 2.50
C GLY A 115 5.94 12.62 2.53
N LEU A 116 5.35 13.79 2.30
CA LEU A 116 3.92 14.01 2.13
C LEU A 116 3.68 14.55 0.73
N PHE A 117 2.77 13.94 -0.02
CA PHE A 117 2.43 14.40 -1.36
C PHE A 117 0.96 14.79 -1.40
N GLY A 118 0.68 16.01 -1.84
CA GLY A 118 -0.69 16.44 -2.07
C GLY A 118 -1.27 15.75 -3.29
N ARG A 119 -2.52 15.31 -3.16
CA ARG A 119 -3.33 14.75 -4.25
C ARG A 119 -4.61 15.60 -4.35
N HIS A 120 -5.08 15.86 -5.56
CA HIS A 120 -6.40 16.47 -5.71
C HIS A 120 -7.47 15.57 -5.06
N PRO A 121 -8.49 16.17 -4.42
CA PRO A 121 -9.52 15.41 -3.72
C PRO A 121 -10.16 14.34 -4.62
N SER A 122 -10.42 13.18 -4.05
CA SER A 122 -11.21 12.14 -4.70
C SER A 122 -12.70 12.53 -4.70
N GLY A 123 -13.37 12.46 -5.85
CA GLY A 123 -14.84 12.64 -5.92
C GLY A 123 -15.33 14.06 -5.60
N HIS A 124 -16.16 14.20 -4.56
CA HIS A 124 -16.83 15.46 -4.16
C HIS A 124 -16.22 16.14 -2.92
N GLY A 125 -15.08 15.65 -2.42
CA GLY A 125 -14.43 16.23 -1.24
C GLY A 125 -13.82 17.62 -1.53
N ASP A 126 -13.89 18.52 -0.55
CA ASP A 126 -13.28 19.85 -0.60
C ASP A 126 -11.83 19.85 -0.06
N THR A 127 -11.40 18.76 0.59
CA THR A 127 -10.10 18.65 1.27
C THR A 127 -9.07 17.90 0.42
N THR A 128 -7.84 18.40 0.39
CA THR A 128 -6.74 17.79 -0.38
C THR A 128 -6.22 16.55 0.35
N ASP A 129 -6.49 15.36 -0.19
CA ASP A 129 -5.94 14.10 0.31
C ASP A 129 -4.41 14.16 0.30
N ARG A 130 -3.78 13.58 1.32
CA ARG A 130 -2.32 13.54 1.41
C ARG A 130 -1.80 12.13 1.48
N ARG A 131 -0.94 11.80 0.52
CA ARG A 131 -0.22 10.53 0.48
C ARG A 131 0.98 10.57 1.42
N GLY A 132 1.13 9.53 2.22
CA GLY A 132 2.25 9.36 3.14
C GLY A 132 3.25 8.34 2.66
N LEU A 133 4.54 8.71 2.54
CA LEU A 133 5.61 7.77 2.27
C LEU A 133 6.47 7.53 3.50
N PHE A 134 6.59 6.26 3.88
CA PHE A 134 7.40 5.81 5.00
C PHE A 134 8.40 4.75 4.55
N GLN A 135 9.52 4.69 5.25
CA GLN A 135 10.51 3.64 5.11
C GLN A 135 10.62 2.86 6.42
N VAL A 136 10.60 1.53 6.34
CA VAL A 136 10.90 0.67 7.48
C VAL A 136 12.37 0.82 7.88
N VAL A 137 12.61 1.19 9.14
CA VAL A 137 13.94 1.36 9.72
C VAL A 137 14.18 0.33 10.82
N GLY A 138 15.37 -0.26 10.88
CA GLY A 138 15.69 -1.40 11.77
C GLY A 138 17.18 -1.75 11.76
N GLU A 139 17.61 -2.64 12.66
CA GLU A 139 19.00 -2.67 13.17
C GLU A 139 20.09 -3.25 12.25
N GLU A 140 19.78 -3.76 11.06
CA GLU A 140 20.81 -4.19 10.11
C GLU A 140 21.09 -3.14 9.03
N LYS A 141 22.39 -3.01 8.68
CA LYS A 141 22.92 -2.04 7.70
C LYS A 141 22.06 -2.00 6.44
N VAL A 142 21.56 -0.80 6.13
CA VAL A 142 21.14 -0.41 4.78
C VAL A 142 22.23 -0.86 3.81
N ARG A 143 21.96 -1.91 3.03
CA ARG A 143 22.83 -2.24 1.91
C ARG A 143 22.72 -1.07 0.95
N ASN A 144 23.86 -0.56 0.49
CA ASN A 144 23.83 0.41 -0.59
C ASN A 144 22.94 -0.16 -1.70
N PRO A 145 21.96 0.61 -2.19
CA PRO A 145 21.18 0.15 -3.32
C PRO A 145 22.17 -0.22 -4.43
N PRO A 146 21.92 -1.32 -5.17
CA PRO A 146 22.74 -1.62 -6.33
C PRO A 146 22.80 -0.35 -7.19
N PRO A 147 23.99 0.00 -7.73
CA PRO A 147 24.13 1.21 -8.51
C PRO A 147 23.06 1.21 -9.59
N LEU A 148 22.28 2.29 -9.62
CA LEU A 148 21.21 2.43 -10.59
C LEU A 148 21.80 2.18 -11.99
N PHE A 149 21.07 1.44 -12.83
CA PHE A 149 21.51 1.13 -14.19
C PHE A 149 22.08 2.37 -14.92
N PRO A 150 23.00 2.23 -15.88
CA PRO A 150 23.50 3.38 -16.64
C PRO A 150 22.35 4.28 -17.14
N VAL A 151 22.52 5.60 -17.12
CA VAL A 151 21.47 6.59 -17.46
C VAL A 151 20.81 6.26 -18.82
N ARG A 152 21.58 5.77 -19.78
CA ARG A 152 21.10 5.31 -21.09
C ARG A 152 20.07 4.18 -20.98
N LEU A 153 20.31 3.21 -20.09
CA LEU A 153 19.42 2.08 -19.88
C LEU A 153 18.15 2.51 -19.13
N ARG A 154 18.28 3.37 -18.11
CA ARG A 154 17.12 3.97 -17.43
C ARG A 154 16.22 4.75 -18.39
N ARG A 155 16.79 5.59 -19.25
CA ARG A 155 16.03 6.35 -20.26
C ARG A 155 15.33 5.42 -21.27
N LYS A 156 16.01 4.36 -21.72
CA LYS A 156 15.44 3.39 -22.66
C LYS A 156 14.31 2.55 -22.04
N LEU A 157 14.40 2.25 -20.75
CA LEU A 157 13.33 1.56 -20.01
C LEU A 157 12.15 2.50 -19.75
N ALA A 158 12.42 3.76 -19.39
CA ALA A 158 11.38 4.76 -19.15
C ALA A 158 10.66 5.21 -20.43
N SER A 159 11.33 5.23 -21.58
CA SER A 159 10.71 5.62 -22.87
C SER A 159 9.78 4.57 -23.47
N LYS A 160 9.59 3.43 -22.79
CA LYS A 160 8.67 2.36 -23.20
C LYS A 160 7.36 2.37 -22.42
N TRP A 161 7.19 3.32 -21.50
CA TRP A 161 5.99 3.57 -20.73
C TRP A 161 5.34 4.87 -21.19
#